data_AF-A0A355F9Q2-F1
#
_entry.id   AF-A0A355F9Q2-F1
#
_cell.length_a   1.000
_cell.length_b   1.000
_cell.length_c   1.000
_cell.angle_alpha   90.00
_cell.angle_beta   90.00
_cell.angle_gamma   90.00
#
_symmetry.space_group_name_H-M   'P 1'
#
loop_
_entity.id
_entity.type
_entity.pdbx_description
1 polymer ?
#
loop_
_entity_poly.entity_id
_entity_poly.type
_entity_poly.pdbx_seq_one_letter_code
_entity_poly.pdbx_strand_id
1 'polypeptide(L)'
;FRAVQIAVIGVSGWTYAVYEIIFQLNTMFHHSNMRLPIRLERLLNLVLVTPRMHGIHHSQVKPETNSNYSVVFSWWDRLHRTVRLNVPQSCIEIGVPGYSRPEDNGFGAALTLPFRRQREYWKRPDGKPVERDAAVLGHDPGQLEE
;
A
#
# COMPACT_ATOMS: atom_id res chain seq x y z
N PHE A 1 8.71 13.40 -18.67
CA PHE A 1 8.26 14.13 -17.47
C PHE A 1 9.33 14.18 -16.38
N ARG A 2 9.70 13.04 -15.76
CA ARG A 2 10.67 13.00 -14.64
C ARG A 2 12.05 13.63 -14.96
N ALA A 3 12.63 13.37 -16.13
CA ALA A 3 13.91 13.97 -16.54
C ALA A 3 13.88 15.51 -16.63
N VAL A 4 12.75 16.09 -17.07
CA VAL A 4 12.56 17.54 -17.14
C VAL A 4 12.46 18.14 -15.74
N GLN A 5 11.74 17.48 -14.82
CA GLN A 5 11.66 17.92 -13.42
C GLN A 5 13.03 17.93 -12.75
N ILE A 6 13.82 16.86 -12.94
CA ILE A 6 15.19 16.76 -12.40
C ILE A 6 16.07 17.89 -12.94
N ALA A 7 16.00 18.15 -14.24
CA ALA A 7 16.73 19.24 -14.88
C ALA A 7 16.33 20.63 -14.33
N VAL A 8 15.04 20.87 -14.13
CA VAL A 8 14.52 22.14 -13.59
C VAL A 8 14.88 22.34 -12.12
N ILE A 9 14.80 21.30 -11.30
CA ILE A 9 15.20 21.37 -9.88
C ILE A 9 16.72 21.49 -9.74
N GLY A 10 17.48 21.01 -10.75
CA GLY A 10 18.94 21.05 -10.76
C GLY A 10 19.59 19.98 -9.89
N VAL A 11 18.89 18.86 -9.65
CA VAL A 11 19.44 17.74 -8.87
C VAL A 11 20.55 17.05 -9.68
N SER A 12 21.69 16.80 -9.04
CA SER A 12 22.80 16.10 -9.68
C SER A 12 22.42 14.67 -10.08
N GLY A 13 23.02 14.15 -11.16
CA GLY A 13 22.80 12.76 -11.59
C GLY A 13 23.15 11.75 -10.49
N TRP A 14 24.16 12.04 -9.66
CA TRP A 14 24.54 11.20 -8.53
C TRP A 14 23.48 11.15 -7.44
N THR A 15 22.94 12.31 -7.04
CA THR A 15 21.86 12.40 -6.05
C THR A 15 20.62 11.64 -6.53
N TYR A 16 20.28 11.76 -7.81
CA TYR A 16 19.19 11.00 -8.42
C TYR A 16 19.45 9.49 -8.39
N ALA A 17 20.66 9.04 -8.72
CA ALA A 17 21.03 7.62 -8.69
C ALA A 17 20.90 7.03 -7.28
N VAL A 18 21.40 7.73 -6.25
CA VAL A 18 21.25 7.31 -4.85
C VAL A 18 19.78 7.22 -4.44
N TYR A 19 18.99 8.22 -4.80
CA TYR A 19 17.54 8.22 -4.55
C TYR A 19 16.86 7.00 -5.19
N GLU A 20 17.10 6.74 -6.47
CA GLU A 20 16.48 5.62 -7.18
C GLU A 20 16.91 4.27 -6.57
N ILE A 21 18.18 4.09 -6.22
CA ILE A 21 18.64 2.85 -5.56
C ILE A 21 17.89 2.63 -4.24
N ILE A 22 17.84 3.64 -3.37
CA ILE A 22 17.15 3.53 -2.07
C ILE A 22 15.66 3.27 -2.29
N PHE A 23 15.02 4.01 -3.19
CA PHE A 23 13.61 3.89 -3.50
C PHE A 23 13.26 2.49 -4.01
N GLN A 24 14.06 1.95 -4.94
CA GLN A 24 13.84 0.62 -5.51
C GLN A 24 14.08 -0.50 -4.49
N LEU A 25 15.16 -0.44 -3.71
CA LEU A 25 15.43 -1.42 -2.65
C LEU A 25 14.30 -1.45 -1.63
N ASN A 26 13.84 -0.27 -1.22
CA ASN A 26 12.73 -0.17 -0.28
C ASN A 26 11.41 -0.65 -0.90
N THR A 27 11.14 -0.35 -2.17
CA THR A 27 9.98 -0.88 -2.92
C THR A 27 9.98 -2.41 -2.93
N MET A 28 11.11 -3.03 -3.24
CA MET A 28 11.25 -4.48 -3.18
C MET A 28 11.06 -5.02 -1.76
N PHE A 29 11.56 -4.31 -0.76
CA PHE A 29 11.42 -4.70 0.64
C PHE A 29 9.95 -4.73 1.08
N HIS A 30 9.19 -3.64 0.96
CA HIS A 30 7.80 -3.62 1.47
C HIS A 30 6.78 -4.30 0.56
N HIS A 31 7.12 -4.63 -0.69
CA HIS A 31 6.32 -5.53 -1.53
C HIS A 31 6.73 -7.01 -1.41
N SER A 32 7.66 -7.35 -0.52
CA SER A 32 8.00 -8.75 -0.26
C SER A 32 6.93 -9.44 0.59
N ASN A 33 6.80 -10.76 0.45
CA ASN A 33 6.00 -11.60 1.35
C ASN A 33 6.79 -11.98 2.62
N MET A 34 7.78 -11.17 3.03
CA MET A 34 8.63 -11.46 4.16
C MET A 34 7.87 -11.24 5.46
N ARG A 35 7.73 -12.30 6.26
CA ARG A 35 7.16 -12.22 7.61
C ARG A 35 8.25 -11.85 8.62
N LEU A 36 8.24 -10.60 9.07
CA LEU A 36 9.16 -10.12 10.10
C LEU A 36 8.66 -10.50 11.50
N PRO A 37 9.57 -10.73 12.48
CA PRO A 37 9.19 -10.75 13.88
C PRO A 37 8.59 -9.41 14.30
N ILE A 38 7.48 -9.43 15.05
CA ILE A 38 6.73 -8.21 15.43
C ILE A 38 7.60 -7.15 16.12
N ARG A 39 8.57 -7.57 16.94
CA ARG A 39 9.51 -6.64 17.61
C ARG A 39 10.41 -5.89 16.62
N LEU A 40 10.94 -6.60 15.62
CA LEU A 40 11.74 -5.99 14.55
C LEU A 40 10.86 -5.06 13.72
N GLU A 41 9.64 -5.50 13.43
CA GLU A 41 8.71 -4.71 12.65
C GLU A 41 8.32 -3.39 13.33
N ARG A 42 8.09 -3.41 14.65
CA ARG A 42 7.86 -2.21 15.46
C ARG A 42 9.02 -1.21 15.34
N LEU A 43 10.26 -1.68 15.46
CA LEU A 43 11.43 -0.83 15.37
C LEU A 43 11.58 -0.23 13.96
N LEU A 44 11.45 -1.06 12.93
CA LEU A 44 11.56 -0.61 11.54
C LEU A 44 10.47 0.40 11.19
N ASN A 45 9.21 0.18 11.62
CA ASN A 45 8.09 1.11 11.39
C ASN A 45 8.28 2.50 11.98
N LEU A 46 9.27 2.72 12.85
CA LEU A 46 9.61 4.07 13.31
C LEU A 46 10.23 4.92 12.20
N VAL A 47 10.82 4.29 11.18
CA VAL A 47 11.56 4.96 10.12
C VAL A 47 11.11 4.51 8.74
N LEU A 48 11.04 3.20 8.50
CA LEU A 48 10.79 2.59 7.19
C LEU A 48 9.39 1.97 7.12
N VAL A 49 8.86 1.89 5.90
CA VAL A 49 7.64 1.12 5.60
C VAL A 49 8.00 -0.37 5.56
N THR A 50 7.27 -1.19 6.31
CA THR A 50 7.47 -2.65 6.38
C THR A 50 6.51 -3.41 5.46
N PRO A 51 6.81 -4.68 5.13
CA PRO A 51 5.91 -5.54 4.37
C PRO A 51 4.47 -5.56 4.89
N ARG A 52 4.27 -5.77 6.21
CA ARG A 52 2.93 -5.83 6.80
C ARG A 52 2.25 -4.45 6.84
N MET A 53 2.97 -3.34 7.06
CA MET A 53 2.41 -1.99 6.94
C MET A 53 1.90 -1.74 5.52
N HIS A 54 2.73 -2.00 4.51
CA HIS A 54 2.34 -1.77 3.12
C HIS A 54 1.27 -2.77 2.63
N GLY A 55 1.29 -4.02 3.12
CA GLY A 55 0.26 -5.01 2.80
C GLY A 55 -1.16 -4.55 3.15
N ILE A 56 -1.32 -3.76 4.22
CA ILE A 56 -2.62 -3.18 4.61
C ILE A 56 -3.14 -2.21 3.54
N HIS A 57 -2.26 -1.44 2.91
CA HIS A 57 -2.61 -0.55 1.79
C HIS A 57 -3.17 -1.33 0.59
N HIS A 58 -2.81 -2.60 0.41
CA HIS A 58 -3.34 -3.43 -0.69
C HIS A 58 -4.69 -4.09 -0.38
N SER A 59 -5.21 -3.93 0.84
CA SER A 59 -6.50 -4.49 1.25
C SER A 59 -7.63 -3.98 0.38
N GLN A 60 -8.63 -4.83 0.15
CA GLN A 60 -9.91 -4.47 -0.47
C GLN A 60 -10.80 -3.56 0.40
N VAL A 61 -10.54 -3.49 1.72
CA VAL A 61 -11.33 -2.69 2.67
C VAL A 61 -10.92 -1.23 2.57
N LYS A 62 -11.85 -0.35 2.16
CA LYS A 62 -11.55 1.04 1.81
C LYS A 62 -10.75 1.84 2.87
N PRO A 63 -11.06 1.78 4.19
CA PRO A 63 -10.23 2.44 5.22
C PRO A 63 -8.83 1.84 5.42
N GLU A 64 -8.60 0.59 5.00
CA GLU A 64 -7.29 -0.07 5.02
C GLU A 64 -6.50 0.34 3.78
N THR A 65 -7.11 0.33 2.58
CA THR A 65 -6.48 0.83 1.35
C THR A 65 -6.07 2.29 1.46
N ASN A 66 -6.93 3.12 2.07
CA ASN A 66 -6.69 4.55 2.24
C ASN A 66 -5.89 4.83 3.53
N SER A 67 -4.80 4.09 3.69
CA SER A 67 -3.83 4.23 4.78
C SER A 67 -2.44 3.84 4.26
N ASN A 68 -1.38 4.16 5.00
CA ASN A 68 -0.01 3.75 4.71
C ASN A 68 0.48 4.10 3.29
N TYR A 69 0.36 5.37 2.89
CA TYR A 69 0.71 5.89 1.57
C TYR A 69 2.22 6.01 1.31
N SER A 70 3.03 5.98 2.36
CA SER A 70 4.47 6.16 2.22
C SER A 70 5.09 5.00 1.45
N VAL A 71 6.14 5.31 0.69
CA VAL A 71 7.00 4.29 0.08
C VAL A 71 8.18 4.05 1.01
N VAL A 72 9.05 5.04 1.24
CA VAL A 72 10.29 4.87 2.03
C VAL A 72 10.09 5.14 3.51
N PHE A 73 9.82 6.38 3.89
CA PHE A 73 9.77 6.78 5.29
C PHE A 73 8.34 6.77 5.83
N SER A 74 8.10 6.04 6.92
CA SER A 74 6.77 5.96 7.56
C SER A 74 6.33 7.27 8.24
N TRP A 75 7.25 8.23 8.39
CA TRP A 75 6.98 9.55 8.97
C TRP A 75 5.90 10.33 8.24
N TRP A 76 5.80 10.18 6.91
CA TRP A 76 4.77 10.89 6.17
C TRP A 76 3.37 10.41 6.55
N ASP A 77 3.19 9.11 6.77
CA ASP A 77 1.91 8.59 7.27
C ASP A 77 1.62 9.03 8.70
N ARG A 78 2.65 9.14 9.54
CA ARG A 78 2.48 9.66 10.91
C ARG A 78 2.06 11.13 10.90
N LEU A 79 2.72 11.93 10.07
CA LEU A 79 2.43 13.35 9.90
C LEU A 79 0.98 13.58 9.42
N HIS A 80 0.52 12.78 8.47
CA HIS A 80 -0.82 12.90 7.88
C HIS A 80 -1.89 12.04 8.57
N ARG A 81 -1.53 11.34 9.65
CA ARG A 81 -2.42 10.47 10.44
C ARG A 81 -3.07 9.35 9.63
N THR A 82 -2.31 8.75 8.73
CA THR A 82 -2.72 7.65 7.85
C THR A 82 -2.07 6.32 8.23
N VAL A 83 -1.35 6.24 9.36
CA VAL A 83 -0.77 4.99 9.85
C VAL A 83 -1.87 4.01 10.29
N ARG A 84 -1.81 2.79 9.77
CA ARG A 84 -2.62 1.65 10.20
C ARG A 84 -1.75 0.39 10.23
N LEU A 85 -1.52 -0.20 11.39
CA LEU A 85 -0.60 -1.33 11.56
C LEU A 85 -1.28 -2.59 12.13
N ASN A 86 -2.43 -2.43 12.76
CA ASN A 86 -3.13 -3.48 13.52
C ASN A 86 -4.27 -4.16 12.74
N VAL A 87 -3.98 -4.57 11.50
CA VAL A 87 -4.85 -5.44 10.71
C VAL A 87 -4.20 -6.83 10.59
N PRO A 88 -4.87 -7.91 11.03
CA PRO A 88 -4.36 -9.27 10.87
C PRO A 88 -4.11 -9.61 9.39
N GLN A 89 -2.88 -9.98 9.06
CA GLN A 89 -2.47 -10.24 7.67
C GLN A 89 -3.27 -11.39 7.02
N SER A 90 -3.68 -12.38 7.79
CA SER A 90 -4.52 -13.50 7.32
C SER A 90 -5.91 -13.09 6.85
N CYS A 91 -6.37 -11.89 7.23
CA CYS A 91 -7.69 -11.38 6.89
C CYS A 91 -7.64 -10.40 5.70
N ILE A 92 -6.44 -10.07 5.21
CA ILE A 92 -6.27 -9.13 4.10
C ILE A 92 -6.50 -9.88 2.79
N GLU A 93 -7.56 -9.50 2.09
CA GLU A 93 -7.79 -9.88 0.70
C GLU A 93 -7.29 -8.72 -0.18
N ILE A 94 -6.36 -9.01 -1.09
CA ILE A 94 -5.71 -7.98 -1.93
C ILE A 94 -6.58 -7.67 -3.16
N GLY A 95 -6.60 -6.40 -3.58
CA GLY A 95 -7.12 -5.98 -4.86
C GLY A 95 -8.22 -4.94 -4.77
N VAL A 96 -8.98 -4.79 -5.86
CA VAL A 96 -10.05 -3.79 -5.97
C VAL A 96 -11.39 -4.52 -6.09
N PRO A 97 -12.32 -4.38 -5.11
CA PRO A 97 -13.58 -5.12 -5.09
C PRO A 97 -14.41 -5.04 -6.38
N GLY A 98 -14.46 -3.88 -7.03
CA GLY A 98 -15.19 -3.69 -8.30
C GLY A 98 -14.62 -4.48 -9.48
N TYR A 99 -13.39 -4.98 -9.36
CA TYR A 99 -12.63 -5.70 -10.37
C TYR A 99 -12.13 -7.06 -9.86
N SER A 100 -12.93 -7.71 -9.00
CA SER A 100 -12.56 -8.97 -8.35
C SER A 100 -12.83 -10.20 -9.21
N ARG A 101 -13.36 -10.07 -10.43
CA ARG A 101 -13.69 -11.23 -11.27
C ARG A 101 -12.46 -11.72 -12.03
N PRO A 102 -12.34 -13.03 -12.30
CA PRO A 102 -11.20 -13.57 -13.05
C PRO A 102 -10.97 -12.87 -14.41
N GLU A 103 -12.04 -12.51 -15.13
CA GLU A 103 -11.97 -11.82 -16.41
C GLU A 103 -11.36 -10.41 -16.33
N ASP A 104 -11.44 -9.74 -15.17
CA ASP A 104 -10.89 -8.39 -14.97
C ASP A 104 -9.36 -8.40 -14.94
N ASN A 105 -8.74 -9.55 -14.64
CA ASN A 105 -7.29 -9.74 -14.58
C ASN A 105 -6.68 -10.21 -15.92
N GLY A 106 -7.50 -10.37 -16.96
CA GLY A 106 -7.02 -10.71 -18.30
C GLY A 106 -6.21 -9.55 -18.90
N PHE A 107 -5.12 -9.87 -19.60
CA PHE A 107 -4.25 -8.88 -20.25
C PHE A 107 -5.02 -7.85 -21.10
N GLY A 108 -5.94 -8.32 -21.96
CA GLY A 108 -6.76 -7.43 -22.78
C GLY A 108 -7.76 -6.58 -21.97
N ALA A 109 -8.28 -7.12 -20.86
CA ALA A 109 -9.13 -6.36 -19.95
C ALA A 109 -8.34 -5.24 -19.27
N ALA A 110 -7.13 -5.55 -18.75
CA ALA A 110 -6.25 -4.58 -18.12
C ALA A 110 -5.83 -3.44 -19.09
N LEU A 111 -5.46 -3.77 -20.33
CA LEU A 111 -5.08 -2.75 -21.33
C LEU A 111 -6.23 -1.84 -21.76
N THR A 112 -7.45 -2.39 -21.84
CA THR A 112 -8.63 -1.63 -22.27
C THR A 112 -9.35 -0.95 -21.12
N LEU A 113 -8.97 -1.25 -19.87
CA LEU A 113 -9.61 -0.73 -18.67
C LEU A 113 -9.69 0.80 -18.62
N PRO A 114 -8.63 1.57 -18.96
CA PRO A 114 -8.70 3.05 -18.93
C PRO A 114 -9.70 3.65 -19.93
N PHE A 115 -10.08 2.91 -20.98
CA PHE A 115 -10.98 3.37 -22.04
C PHE A 115 -12.43 2.89 -21.86
N ARG A 116 -12.71 2.11 -20.80
CA ARG A 116 -14.04 1.63 -20.45
C ARG A 116 -14.62 2.45 -19.29
N ARG A 117 -15.95 2.45 -19.19
CA ARG A 117 -16.63 3.03 -18.02
C ARG A 117 -16.15 2.31 -16.75
N GLN A 118 -15.63 3.08 -15.81
CA GLN A 118 -15.15 2.55 -14.54
C GLN A 118 -16.32 2.08 -13.67
N ARG A 119 -16.15 0.93 -13.02
CA ARG A 119 -17.09 0.40 -12.01
C ARG A 119 -16.82 1.11 -10.68
N GLU A 120 -17.74 0.98 -9.72
CA GLU A 120 -17.43 1.42 -8.36
C GLU A 120 -16.36 0.53 -7.74
N TYR A 121 -15.18 1.11 -7.47
CA TYR A 121 -14.01 0.38 -6.98
C TYR A 121 -14.27 -0.37 -5.66
N TRP A 122 -15.07 0.21 -4.77
CA TRP A 122 -15.23 -0.27 -3.38
C TRP A 122 -16.46 -1.15 -3.16
N LYS A 123 -17.18 -1.50 -4.23
CA LYS A 123 -18.31 -2.42 -4.18
C LYS A 123 -17.96 -3.67 -4.97
N ARG A 124 -18.25 -4.82 -4.40
CA ARG A 124 -18.16 -6.11 -5.09
C ARG A 124 -19.13 -6.15 -6.27
N PRO A 125 -19.01 -7.12 -7.19
CA PRO A 125 -19.93 -7.24 -8.32
C PRO A 125 -21.41 -7.47 -7.93
N ASP A 126 -21.69 -7.84 -6.69
CA ASP A 126 -23.04 -7.94 -6.10
C ASP A 126 -23.56 -6.60 -5.54
N GLY A 127 -22.77 -5.53 -5.65
CA GLY A 127 -23.09 -4.18 -5.20
C GLY A 127 -22.78 -3.90 -3.72
N LYS A 128 -22.29 -4.88 -2.95
CA LYS A 128 -22.02 -4.71 -1.51
C LYS A 128 -20.63 -4.14 -1.26
N PRO A 129 -20.45 -3.23 -0.30
CA PRO A 129 -19.12 -2.78 0.10
C PRO A 129 -18.33 -3.91 0.78
N VAL A 130 -17.01 -3.80 0.77
CA VAL A 130 -16.14 -4.68 1.57
C VAL A 130 -15.81 -3.98 2.88
N GLU A 131 -16.21 -4.60 3.98
CA GLU A 131 -16.03 -4.07 5.33
C GLU A 131 -15.27 -5.08 6.19
N ARG A 132 -14.54 -4.55 7.17
CA ARG A 132 -13.84 -5.32 8.19
C ARG A 132 -14.70 -5.36 9.44
N ASP A 133 -14.89 -6.55 10.00
CA ASP A 133 -15.46 -6.67 11.34
C ASP A 133 -14.54 -6.00 12.36
N ALA A 134 -15.07 -5.02 13.10
CA ALA A 134 -14.34 -4.28 14.11
C ALA A 134 -13.78 -5.19 15.22
N ALA A 135 -14.41 -6.34 15.48
CA ALA A 135 -13.94 -7.32 16.45
C ALA A 135 -12.59 -7.98 16.07
N VAL A 136 -12.17 -7.86 14.81
CA VAL A 136 -10.93 -8.45 14.28
C VAL A 136 -9.75 -7.47 14.31
N LEU A 137 -10.01 -6.18 14.52
CA LEU A 137 -8.97 -5.15 14.57
C LEU A 137 -8.32 -5.10 15.95
N GLY A 138 -7.01 -4.80 15.99
CA GLY A 138 -6.32 -4.48 17.24
C GLY A 138 -6.84 -3.16 17.84
N HIS A 139 -6.53 -2.92 19.11
CA HIS A 139 -7.12 -1.81 19.86
C HIS A 139 -6.67 -0.44 19.34
N ASP A 140 -5.38 -0.27 19.05
CA ASP A 140 -4.83 0.96 18.46
C ASP A 140 -4.39 0.73 17.01
N PRO A 141 -5.01 1.35 16.00
CA PRO A 141 -4.57 1.22 14.62
C PRO A 141 -3.14 1.76 14.39
N GLY A 142 -2.64 2.67 15.21
CA GLY A 142 -1.32 3.31 15.06
C GLY A 142 -0.15 2.53 15.69
N GLN A 143 -0.44 1.51 16.49
CA GLN A 143 0.56 0.66 17.14
C GLN A 143 0.52 -0.75 16.55
N LEU A 144 1.62 -1.48 16.62
CA LEU A 144 1.64 -2.91 16.31
C LEU A 144 1.44 -3.67 17.62
N GLU A 145 0.35 -4.40 17.76
CA GLU A 145 0.11 -5.34 18.87
C GLU A 145 0.72 -6.71 18.56
N GLU A 146 0.89 -7.57 19.57
CA GLU A 146 1.42 -8.93 19.38
C GLU A 146 0.38 -9.87 18.75
#